data_AF-A0A7C1MAD6-F1
#
_entry.id   AF-A0A7C1MAD6-F1
#
_cell.length_a   1.000
_cell.length_b   1.000
_cell.length_c   1.000
_cell.angle_alpha   90.00
_cell.angle_beta   90.00
_cell.angle_gamma   90.00
#
_symmetry.space_group_name_H-M   'P 1'
#
loop_
_entity.id
_entity.type
_entity.pdbx_description
1 polymer ?
#
loop_
_entity_poly.entity_id
_entity_poly.type
_entity_poly.pdbx_seq_one_letter_code
_entity_poly.pdbx_strand_id
1 'polypeptide(L)'
;MDILRKYKHLILLVTVPVLLLFMSNSIMNRHSHLVRGYTYSHAHPFKNGQSDQSYPGHSHTDAELLILDLMASVDFILVLILIALWPVLEINKLLQRSRNNKRPVLEKLTYSLRGPPLYS
;
A
#
# COMPACT_ATOMS: atom_id res chain seq x y z
N MET A 1 -18.60 -0.61 -8.24
CA MET A 1 -18.72 0.50 -7.26
C MET A 1 -19.75 0.20 -6.17
N ASP A 2 -20.42 -0.94 -6.20
CA ASP A 2 -21.58 -1.24 -5.34
C ASP A 2 -21.20 -1.54 -3.89
N ILE A 3 -20.01 -2.10 -3.66
CA ILE A 3 -19.47 -2.36 -2.32
C ILE A 3 -19.28 -1.05 -1.54
N LEU A 4 -18.68 -0.03 -2.16
CA LEU A 4 -18.50 1.29 -1.55
C LEU A 4 -19.84 1.93 -1.18
N ARG A 5 -20.84 1.84 -2.05
CA ARG A 5 -22.19 2.36 -1.77
C ARG A 5 -22.89 1.59 -0.67
N LYS A 6 -22.73 0.26 -0.62
CA LYS A 6 -23.32 -0.63 0.39
C LYS A 6 -22.76 -0.37 1.80
N TYR A 7 -21.46 -0.13 1.91
CA TYR A 7 -20.79 0.05 3.21
C TYR A 7 -20.42 1.49 3.53
N LYS A 8 -20.86 2.49 2.73
CA LYS A 8 -20.45 3.90 2.90
C LYS A 8 -20.59 4.43 4.33
N HIS A 9 -21.68 4.06 5.02
CA HIS A 9 -21.94 4.50 6.39
C HIS A 9 -21.00 3.83 7.39
N LEU A 10 -20.72 2.54 7.22
CA LEU A 10 -19.75 1.82 8.06
C LEU A 10 -18.33 2.32 7.82
N ILE A 11 -17.95 2.53 6.55
CA ILE A 11 -16.67 3.12 6.17
C ILE A 11 -16.53 4.49 6.83
N LEU A 12 -17.52 5.37 6.70
CA LEU A 12 -17.50 6.70 7.29
C LEU A 12 -17.45 6.65 8.83
N LEU A 13 -18.27 5.79 9.45
CA LEU A 13 -18.34 5.62 10.91
C LEU A 13 -17.03 5.09 11.51
N VAL A 14 -16.25 4.31 10.77
CA VAL A 14 -14.94 3.82 11.23
C VAL A 14 -13.81 4.79 10.88
N THR A 15 -13.77 5.26 9.63
CA THR A 15 -12.66 6.09 9.14
C THR A 15 -12.61 7.46 9.79
N VAL A 16 -13.76 8.10 10.03
CA VAL A 16 -13.78 9.45 10.62
C VAL A 16 -13.24 9.45 12.05
N PRO A 17 -13.71 8.59 12.98
CA PRO A 17 -13.15 8.54 14.33
C PRO A 17 -11.67 8.12 14.35
N VAL A 18 -11.28 7.15 13.51
CA VAL A 18 -9.87 6.71 13.43
C VAL A 18 -8.99 7.87 12.96
N LEU A 19 -9.41 8.62 11.95
CA LEU A 19 -8.68 9.78 11.47
C LEU A 19 -8.60 10.87 12.54
N LEU A 20 -9.70 11.14 13.24
CA LEU A 20 -9.72 12.12 14.33
C LEU A 20 -8.78 11.72 15.46
N LEU A 21 -8.79 10.45 15.89
CA LEU A 21 -7.88 9.93 16.91
C LEU A 21 -6.42 10.03 16.46
N PHE A 22 -6.13 9.67 15.21
CA PHE A 22 -4.79 9.77 14.63
C PHE A 22 -4.29 11.22 14.58
N MET A 23 -5.13 12.14 14.10
CA MET A 23 -4.81 13.58 14.05
C MET A 23 -4.63 14.16 15.45
N SER A 24 -5.51 13.79 16.38
CA SER A 24 -5.41 14.23 17.78
C SER A 24 -4.10 13.76 18.40
N ASN A 25 -3.70 12.50 18.16
CA ASN A 25 -2.43 11.97 18.60
C ASN A 25 -1.23 12.72 18.00
N SER A 26 -1.27 12.99 16.69
CA SER A 26 -0.21 13.70 15.96
C SER A 26 -0.03 15.15 16.40
N ILE A 27 -1.00 15.72 17.12
CA ILE A 27 -0.94 17.09 17.64
C ILE A 27 -0.60 17.06 19.14
N MET A 28 -1.36 16.28 19.92
CA MET A 28 -1.30 16.31 21.39
C MET A 28 -0.07 15.60 21.96
N ASN A 29 0.37 14.51 21.34
CA ASN A 29 1.48 13.69 21.83
C ASN A 29 2.77 13.87 21.02
N ARG A 30 2.81 14.92 20.19
CA ARG A 30 3.97 15.25 19.36
C ARG A 30 5.03 15.96 20.18
N HIS A 31 6.27 15.53 20.02
CA HIS A 31 7.44 16.19 20.57
C HIS A 31 8.59 16.13 19.57
N SER A 32 9.71 16.77 19.91
CA SER A 32 10.88 16.85 19.03
C SER A 32 12.17 16.56 19.79
N HIS A 33 13.12 15.93 19.10
CA HIS A 33 14.46 15.63 19.60
C HIS A 33 15.48 16.34 18.72
N LEU A 34 16.44 17.02 19.35
CA LEU A 34 17.58 17.60 18.65
C LEU A 34 18.75 16.63 18.77
N VAL A 35 19.14 16.02 17.67
CA VAL A 35 20.25 15.06 17.61
C VAL A 35 21.24 15.52 16.56
N ARG A 36 22.46 15.83 17.01
CA ARG A 36 23.59 16.25 16.14
C ARG A 36 23.23 17.40 15.18
N GLY A 37 22.39 18.34 15.61
CA GLY A 37 21.97 19.50 14.82
C GLY A 37 20.75 19.26 13.92
N TYR A 38 20.21 18.04 13.86
CA TYR A 38 18.97 17.72 13.16
C TYR A 38 17.81 17.58 14.15
N THR A 39 16.65 18.11 13.78
CA THR A 39 15.43 18.03 14.59
C THR A 39 14.54 16.93 14.06
N TYR A 40 14.31 15.91 14.87
CA TYR A 40 13.39 14.80 14.59
C TYR A 40 12.10 15.02 15.38
N SER A 41 10.94 14.81 14.77
CA SER A 41 9.66 15.00 15.46
C SER A 41 8.72 13.83 15.25
N HIS A 42 8.20 13.29 16.35
CA HIS A 42 7.29 12.16 16.34
C HIS A 42 6.24 12.26 17.44
N ALA A 43 5.19 11.43 17.35
CA ALA A 43 4.09 11.37 18.30
C ALA A 43 3.89 9.95 18.86
N HIS A 44 3.73 9.82 20.17
CA HIS A 44 3.45 8.53 20.82
C HIS A 44 1.94 8.28 20.95
N PRO A 45 1.45 7.04 20.77
CA PRO A 45 0.02 6.71 20.89
C PRO A 45 -0.52 6.87 22.31
N PHE A 46 0.33 6.76 23.33
CA PHE A 46 -0.04 6.91 24.73
C PHE A 46 1.01 7.74 25.45
N LYS A 47 0.56 8.56 26.40
CA LYS A 47 1.44 9.26 27.32
C LYS A 47 1.89 8.24 28.38
N ASN A 48 3.06 7.63 28.19
CA ASN A 48 3.69 6.90 29.29
C ASN A 48 3.93 7.92 30.41
N GLY A 49 3.51 7.62 31.63
CA GLY A 49 3.38 8.55 32.76
C GLY A 49 4.66 9.24 33.26
N GLN A 50 5.72 9.26 32.46
CA GLN A 50 6.90 10.11 32.62
C GLN A 50 6.74 11.30 31.68
N SER A 51 5.74 12.12 31.97
CA SER A 51 5.50 13.39 31.30
C SER A 51 6.74 14.28 31.37
N ASP A 52 7.19 14.76 30.21
CA ASP A 52 7.55 16.17 29.96
C ASP A 52 8.54 16.84 30.93
N GLN A 53 9.41 16.08 31.60
CA GLN A 53 10.62 16.68 32.14
C GLN A 53 11.57 16.86 30.96
N SER A 54 11.68 18.12 30.51
CA SER A 54 12.79 18.58 29.68
C SER A 54 14.08 17.93 30.20
N TYR A 55 14.83 17.26 29.31
CA TYR A 55 16.12 16.57 29.57
C TYR A 55 16.07 15.12 30.13
N PRO A 56 17.11 14.31 29.85
CA PRO A 56 17.19 13.26 28.83
C PRO A 56 16.66 11.89 29.33
N GLY A 57 15.37 11.79 29.66
CA GLY A 57 14.79 10.55 30.21
C GLY A 57 14.19 9.58 29.19
N HIS A 58 13.97 10.00 27.94
CA HIS A 58 13.42 9.15 26.89
C HIS A 58 14.44 9.02 25.76
N SER A 59 15.39 8.12 26.00
CA SER A 59 16.47 7.80 25.06
C SER A 59 15.89 6.97 23.92
N HIS A 60 15.47 7.62 22.85
CA HIS A 60 15.51 6.96 21.55
C HIS A 60 16.95 6.85 21.10
N THR A 61 17.31 5.71 20.54
CA THR A 61 18.58 5.61 19.81
C THR A 61 18.53 6.47 18.54
N ASP A 62 19.68 6.96 18.05
CA ASP A 62 19.76 7.72 16.80
C ASP A 62 19.08 6.96 15.63
N ALA A 63 19.18 5.62 15.64
CA ALA A 63 18.54 4.75 14.65
C ALA A 63 17.02 4.72 14.78
N GLU A 64 16.46 4.70 16.00
CA GLU A 64 15.02 4.75 16.21
C GLU A 64 14.42 6.07 15.73
N LEU A 65 15.08 7.19 16.00
CA LEU A 65 14.62 8.51 15.53
C LEU A 65 14.60 8.59 14.02
N LEU A 66 15.65 8.06 13.36
CA LEU A 66 15.71 8.01 11.90
C LEU A 66 14.60 7.15 11.30
N ILE A 67 14.31 6.00 11.90
CA ILE A 67 13.21 5.12 11.43
C ILE A 67 11.86 5.80 11.61
N LEU A 68 11.62 6.42 12.77
CA LEU A 68 10.36 7.11 13.06
C LEU A 68 10.13 8.28 12.10
N ASP A 69 11.18 9.05 11.80
CA ASP A 69 11.13 10.15 10.83
C ASP A 69 10.87 9.64 9.40
N LEU A 70 11.55 8.56 9.00
CA LEU A 70 11.33 7.94 7.70
C LEU A 70 9.88 7.42 7.56
N MET A 71 9.33 6.78 8.59
CA MET A 71 7.94 6.31 8.60
C MET A 71 6.92 7.45 8.56
N ALA A 72 7.27 8.64 9.08
CA ALA A 72 6.43 9.83 8.99
C ALA A 72 6.53 10.53 7.62
N SER A 73 7.56 10.22 6.83
CA SER A 73 7.76 10.84 5.52
C SER A 73 6.79 10.31 4.46
N VAL A 74 6.23 11.23 3.66
CA VAL A 74 5.33 10.90 2.55
C VAL A 74 6.05 10.10 1.47
N ASP A 75 7.33 10.40 1.23
CA ASP A 75 8.16 9.74 0.23
C ASP A 75 8.35 8.25 0.55
N PHE A 76 8.56 7.91 1.83
CA PHE A 76 8.68 6.51 2.24
C PHE A 76 7.37 5.74 2.04
N ILE A 77 6.23 6.36 2.37
CA ILE A 77 4.91 5.76 2.12
C ILE A 77 4.69 5.53 0.63
N LEU A 78 5.08 6.50 -0.22
CA LEU A 78 4.98 6.37 -1.67
C LEU A 78 5.82 5.20 -2.18
N VAL A 79 7.06 5.07 -1.73
CA VAL A 79 7.95 3.94 -2.10
C VAL A 79 7.31 2.60 -1.70
N LEU A 80 6.76 2.48 -0.49
CA LEU A 80 6.09 1.27 -0.04
C LEU A 80 4.87 0.91 -0.91
N ILE A 81 4.07 1.91 -1.29
CA ILE A 81 2.93 1.72 -2.20
C ILE A 81 3.41 1.22 -3.57
N LEU A 82 4.46 1.81 -4.13
CA LEU A 82 5.03 1.39 -5.41
C LEU A 82 5.53 -0.06 -5.37
N ILE A 83 6.23 -0.45 -4.31
CA ILE A 83 6.70 -1.83 -4.09
C ILE A 83 5.51 -2.79 -3.98
N ALA A 84 4.46 -2.44 -3.24
CA ALA A 84 3.28 -3.28 -3.06
C ALA A 84 2.45 -3.43 -4.35
N LEU A 85 2.43 -2.40 -5.22
CA LEU A 85 1.72 -2.44 -6.50
C LEU A 85 2.47 -3.22 -7.59
N TRP A 86 3.80 -3.29 -7.51
CA TRP A 86 4.64 -4.01 -8.47
C TRP A 86 4.19 -5.46 -8.73
N PRO A 87 3.99 -6.34 -7.72
CA PRO A 87 3.56 -7.72 -7.95
C PRO A 87 2.15 -7.81 -8.55
N VAL A 88 1.24 -6.88 -8.22
CA VAL A 88 -0.12 -6.84 -8.78
C VAL A 88 -0.06 -6.59 -10.29
N LEU A 89 0.82 -5.69 -10.73
CA LEU A 89 1.01 -5.39 -12.15
C LEU A 89 1.60 -6.60 -12.90
N GLU A 90 2.56 -7.31 -12.31
CA GLU A 90 3.16 -8.50 -12.92
C GLU A 90 2.20 -9.69 -13.00
N ILE A 91 1.42 -9.95 -11.94
CA ILE A 91 0.39 -11.01 -11.95
C ILE A 91 -0.66 -10.72 -13.02
N ASN A 92 -1.08 -9.47 -13.18
CA ASN A 92 -2.03 -9.08 -14.22
C ASN A 92 -1.48 -9.32 -15.64
N LYS A 93 -0.18 -9.06 -15.88
CA LYS A 93 0.47 -9.38 -17.16
C LYS A 93 0.49 -10.89 -17.42
N LEU A 94 0.79 -11.71 -16.41
CA LEU A 94 0.80 -13.18 -16.52
C LEU A 94 -0.59 -13.74 -16.81
N LEU A 95 -1.63 -13.23 -16.14
CA LEU A 95 -3.03 -13.61 -16.37
C LEU A 95 -3.50 -13.22 -17.77
N GLN A 96 -3.17 -12.00 -18.24
CA GLN A 96 -3.48 -11.57 -19.60
C GLN A 96 -2.78 -12.43 -20.65
N ARG A 97 -1.49 -12.78 -20.44
CA ARG A 97 -0.75 -13.68 -21.33
C ARG A 97 -1.37 -15.07 -21.38
N SER A 98 -1.75 -15.64 -20.23
CA SER A 98 -2.45 -16.93 -20.15
C SER A 98 -3.80 -16.90 -20.88
N ARG A 99 -4.58 -15.82 -20.73
CA ARG A 99 -5.86 -15.64 -21.42
C ARG A 99 -5.71 -15.48 -22.93
N ASN A 100 -4.69 -14.76 -23.40
CA ASN A 100 -4.42 -14.62 -24.84
C ASN A 100 -3.91 -15.91 -25.45
N ASN A 101 -3.12 -16.71 -24.72
CA ASN A 101 -2.63 -18.01 -25.18
C ASN A 101 -3.74 -19.09 -25.24
N LYS A 102 -4.83 -18.90 -24.49
CA LYS A 102 -6.03 -19.75 -24.52
C LYS A 102 -7.08 -19.34 -25.54
N ARG A 103 -6.84 -18.32 -26.37
CA ARG A 103 -7.66 -18.17 -27.58
C ARG A 103 -7.29 -19.37 -28.45
N PRO A 104 -8.18 -20.37 -28.65
CA PRO A 104 -7.90 -21.35 -29.67
C PRO A 104 -7.75 -20.53 -30.94
N VAL A 105 -6.56 -20.61 -31.55
CA VAL A 105 -6.48 -20.44 -32.99
C VAL A 105 -7.53 -21.42 -33.47
N LEU A 106 -8.70 -20.90 -33.86
CA LEU A 106 -9.65 -21.62 -34.68
C LEU A 106 -8.87 -21.84 -35.97
N GLU A 107 -7.98 -22.82 -35.91
CA GLU A 107 -7.30 -23.40 -37.03
C GLU A 107 -8.47 -23.93 -37.83
N LYS A 108 -8.87 -23.07 -38.75
CA LYS A 108 -9.95 -23.28 -39.69
C LYS A 108 -9.49 -24.54 -40.39
N LEU A 109 -9.95 -25.69 -39.90
CA LEU A 109 -9.76 -27.00 -40.49
C LEU A 109 -10.48 -26.86 -41.82
N THR A 110 -9.72 -26.36 -42.78
CA THR A 110 -10.10 -26.25 -44.17
C THR A 110 -9.97 -27.67 -44.63
N TYR A 111 -11.02 -28.44 -44.35
CA TYR A 111 -11.27 -29.69 -45.03
C TYR A 111 -11.31 -29.35 -46.51
N SER A 112 -10.15 -29.50 -47.15
CA SER A 112 -10.04 -29.58 -48.59
C SER A 112 -10.93 -30.75 -49.00
N LEU A 113 -12.12 -30.43 -49.49
CA LEU A 113 -12.96 -31.36 -50.24
C LEU A 113 -12.15 -31.77 -51.47
N ARG A 114 -11.34 -32.83 -51.35
CA ARG A 114 -10.82 -33.51 -52.54
C ARG A 114 -12.01 -34.11 -53.26
N GLY A 115 -12.15 -33.76 -54.53
CA GLY A 115 -13.18 -34.31 -55.41
C GLY A 115 -13.04 -35.84 -55.52
N PRO A 116 -14.15 -36.55 -55.82
CA PRO A 116 -14.16 -38.00 -55.88
C PRO A 116 -13.21 -38.52 -56.98
N PRO A 117 -12.61 -39.70 -56.79
CA PRO A 117 -11.71 -40.31 -57.77
C PRO A 117 -12.47 -40.63 -59.05
N LEU A 118 -11.92 -40.19 -60.18
CA LEU A 118 -12.40 -40.58 -61.50
C LEU A 118 -11.80 -41.96 -61.82
N TYR A 119 -12.67 -42.97 -61.91
CA TYR A 119 -12.29 -44.26 -62.46
C TYR A 119 -12.42 -44.18 -63.98
N SER A 120 -11.29 -44.36 -64.69
CA SER A 120 -11.20 -44.56 -66.14
C SER A 120 -11.08 -46.04 -66.45
#